data_AF-A0A1V4X5E9-F1
#
_entry.id   AF-A0A1V4X5E9-F1
#
_cell.length_a   1.000
_cell.length_b   1.000
_cell.length_c   1.000
_cell.angle_alpha   90.00
_cell.angle_beta   90.00
_cell.angle_gamma   90.00
#
_symmetry.space_group_name_H-M   'P 1'
#
loop_
_entity.id
_entity.type
_entity.pdbx_description
1 polymer ?
#
loop_
_entity_poly.entity_id
_entity_poly.type
_entity_poly.pdbx_seq_one_letter_code
_entity_poly.pdbx_strand_id
1 'polypeptide(L)'
;MNHHLLSACLLLAALCGTPGCPVPAAAAPALEECAKIDDDAARLRCFDEMTGRKPKAPPEAEAPPQPAGARREEPTFMSRRWQLDAESRRKRFAIMSHRQNYILPYTYNFHQEKATYEAAYPDVEIQDAEVKFQISLKMKLWDDIVGLPLDLWAAYTQLSLWQFYNRDYSSPFRETNYEPEVLLNYRTNTDLFGLLRSRFIQVGLNHQSNGRSEPLSRSWNRVVANFGFERGVFNAQLKTWIRIPESADNDDNRDITSYLGYGELWMGTVWRDFHLALMLRNNLRFDGDNRGAMQFELSFPLIEHLNGYIQYFAGYGESLIDYNHFTNRIGAGVMVKDW
;
A
#
# COMPACT_ATOMS: atom_id res chain seq x y z
N MET A 1 11.60 15.65 -50.99
CA MET A 1 10.64 15.23 -49.95
C MET A 1 9.34 15.96 -50.18
N ASN A 2 8.29 15.17 -50.49
CA ASN A 2 6.85 15.43 -50.47
C ASN A 2 6.34 16.87 -50.30
N HIS A 3 5.58 17.36 -51.27
CA HIS A 3 4.11 17.38 -51.25
C HIS A 3 3.59 18.16 -52.47
N HIS A 4 2.88 17.49 -53.37
CA HIS A 4 2.08 18.16 -54.41
C HIS A 4 0.59 17.90 -54.15
N LEU A 5 -0.13 19.00 -54.01
CA LEU A 5 -1.58 19.12 -53.99
C LEU A 5 -2.03 19.68 -55.35
N LEU A 6 -3.25 19.30 -55.75
CA LEU A 6 -4.11 19.88 -56.79
C LEU A 6 -3.74 19.54 -58.25
N SER A 7 -4.58 18.78 -58.95
CA SER A 7 -5.69 19.37 -59.70
C SER A 7 -6.57 18.30 -60.33
N ALA A 8 -7.80 18.70 -60.61
CA ALA A 8 -8.91 17.88 -61.05
C ALA A 8 -8.92 17.64 -62.57
N CYS A 9 -9.77 16.66 -62.93
CA CYS A 9 -10.67 16.63 -64.09
C CYS A 9 -10.23 15.97 -65.41
N LEU A 10 -11.10 15.02 -65.78
CA LEU A 10 -11.60 14.67 -67.13
C LEU A 10 -10.71 13.82 -68.05
N LEU A 11 -11.08 12.55 -68.21
CA LEU A 11 -11.53 12.01 -69.50
C LEU A 11 -12.23 10.65 -69.38
N LEU A 12 -13.43 10.61 -69.96
CA LEU A 12 -14.32 9.46 -70.19
C LEU A 12 -13.80 8.60 -71.36
N ALA A 13 -13.86 7.28 -71.23
CA ALA A 13 -14.18 6.30 -72.30
C ALA A 13 -14.32 4.91 -71.64
N ALA A 14 -15.52 4.44 -71.31
CA ALA A 14 -16.45 3.71 -72.19
C ALA A 14 -15.81 2.48 -72.86
N LEU A 15 -16.03 1.29 -72.28
CA LEU A 15 -16.13 0.02 -73.01
C LEU A 15 -16.91 -1.00 -72.17
N CYS A 16 -18.03 -1.43 -72.75
CA CYS A 16 -19.01 -2.35 -72.22
C CYS A 16 -18.44 -3.75 -71.97
N GLY A 17 -18.87 -4.37 -70.88
CA GLY A 17 -18.81 -5.81 -70.65
C GLY A 17 -19.60 -6.12 -69.39
N THR A 18 -20.78 -6.71 -69.55
CA THR A 18 -21.73 -7.04 -68.47
C THR A 18 -21.13 -8.01 -67.43
N PRO A 19 -21.24 -7.71 -66.13
CA PRO A 19 -21.46 -8.73 -65.13
C PRO A 19 -22.76 -8.46 -64.37
N GLY A 20 -23.50 -9.53 -64.10
CA GLY A 20 -24.79 -9.48 -63.42
C GLY A 20 -24.74 -8.70 -62.11
N CYS A 21 -25.86 -8.02 -61.82
CA CYS A 21 -26.12 -7.44 -60.52
C CYS A 21 -25.88 -8.48 -59.41
N PRO A 22 -24.97 -8.24 -58.45
CA PRO A 22 -25.14 -8.82 -57.13
C PRO A 22 -26.33 -8.10 -56.49
N VAL A 23 -27.41 -8.86 -56.30
CA VAL A 23 -28.52 -8.47 -55.44
C VAL A 23 -27.94 -8.17 -54.04
N PRO A 24 -28.27 -7.04 -53.40
CA PRO A 24 -27.90 -6.84 -51.99
C PRO A 24 -28.61 -7.92 -51.15
N ALA A 25 -27.81 -8.64 -50.36
CA ALA A 25 -28.28 -9.67 -49.46
C ALA A 25 -29.38 -9.16 -48.54
N ALA A 26 -30.56 -9.78 -48.60
CA ALA A 26 -31.64 -9.58 -47.66
C ALA A 26 -31.25 -10.14 -46.28
N ALA A 27 -30.66 -9.30 -45.43
CA ALA A 27 -30.33 -9.65 -44.04
C ALA A 27 -30.87 -8.65 -43.00
N ALA A 28 -31.62 -7.63 -43.44
CA ALA A 28 -32.27 -6.65 -42.56
C ALA A 28 -33.64 -7.09 -41.98
N PRO A 29 -34.55 -7.78 -42.71
CA PRO A 29 -35.91 -7.98 -42.22
C PRO A 29 -36.01 -9.00 -41.07
N ALA A 30 -34.98 -9.82 -40.85
CA ALA A 30 -35.02 -10.90 -39.87
C ALA A 30 -34.56 -10.49 -38.46
N LEU A 31 -33.79 -9.40 -38.31
CA LEU A 31 -33.37 -8.89 -36.99
C LEU A 31 -34.46 -8.02 -36.34
N GLU A 32 -35.28 -7.33 -37.15
CA GLU A 32 -36.42 -6.54 -36.65
C GLU A 32 -37.51 -7.42 -36.01
N GLU A 33 -37.62 -8.69 -36.38
CA GLU A 33 -38.55 -9.63 -35.75
C GLU A 33 -38.13 -9.97 -34.31
N CYS A 34 -36.83 -10.17 -34.07
CA CYS A 34 -36.32 -10.38 -32.72
C CYS A 34 -36.59 -9.18 -31.81
N ALA A 35 -36.56 -7.95 -32.35
CA ALA A 35 -36.79 -6.73 -31.58
C ALA A 35 -38.23 -6.61 -31.02
N LYS A 36 -39.21 -7.32 -31.61
CA LYS A 36 -40.62 -7.31 -31.20
C LYS A 36 -40.94 -8.28 -30.06
N ILE A 37 -39.96 -9.08 -29.60
CA ILE A 37 -40.15 -10.04 -28.51
C ILE A 37 -40.08 -9.31 -27.16
N ASP A 38 -41.15 -9.43 -26.36
CA ASP A 38 -41.25 -8.76 -25.05
C ASP A 38 -40.39 -9.42 -23.95
N ASP A 39 -40.25 -10.75 -23.98
CA ASP A 39 -39.40 -11.48 -23.03
C ASP A 39 -37.92 -11.30 -23.37
N ASP A 40 -37.17 -10.67 -22.47
CA ASP A 40 -35.76 -10.33 -22.68
C ASP A 40 -34.89 -11.56 -23.00
N ALA A 41 -35.16 -12.69 -22.35
CA ALA A 41 -34.40 -13.92 -22.55
C ALA A 41 -34.70 -14.59 -23.89
N ALA A 42 -35.95 -14.57 -24.35
CA ALA A 42 -36.36 -15.03 -25.68
C ALA A 42 -35.85 -14.10 -26.77
N ARG A 43 -35.91 -12.78 -26.55
CA ARG A 43 -35.37 -11.77 -27.47
C ARG A 43 -33.88 -11.94 -27.69
N LEU A 44 -33.11 -12.10 -26.61
CA LEU A 44 -31.65 -12.31 -26.69
C LEU A 44 -31.30 -13.60 -27.43
N ARG A 45 -32.02 -14.71 -27.15
CA ARG A 45 -31.81 -15.98 -27.87
C ARG A 45 -32.06 -15.85 -29.37
N CYS A 46 -33.11 -15.12 -29.77
CA CYS A 46 -33.39 -14.86 -31.18
C CYS A 46 -32.22 -14.14 -31.88
N PHE A 47 -31.65 -13.10 -31.24
CA PHE A 47 -30.47 -12.41 -31.78
C PHE A 47 -29.23 -13.31 -31.84
N ASP A 48 -29.00 -14.12 -30.81
CA ASP A 48 -27.85 -15.02 -30.75
C ASP A 48 -27.92 -16.11 -31.82
N GLU A 49 -29.10 -16.68 -32.08
CA GLU A 49 -29.34 -17.64 -33.17
C GLU A 49 -29.11 -17.02 -34.55
N MET A 50 -29.64 -15.82 -34.78
CA MET A 50 -29.52 -15.11 -36.06
C MET A 50 -28.10 -14.66 -36.37
N THR A 51 -27.28 -14.42 -35.35
CA THR A 51 -25.87 -14.02 -35.48
C THR A 51 -24.90 -15.20 -35.39
N GLY A 52 -25.40 -16.43 -35.23
CA GLY A 52 -24.58 -17.64 -35.08
C GLY A 52 -23.78 -17.69 -33.77
N ARG A 53 -24.13 -16.84 -32.80
CA ARG A 53 -23.49 -16.81 -31.48
C ARG A 53 -24.03 -17.98 -30.64
N LYS A 54 -23.16 -18.96 -30.37
CA LYS A 54 -23.50 -20.03 -29.43
C LYS A 54 -23.55 -19.47 -28.00
N PRO A 55 -24.67 -19.65 -27.26
CA PRO A 55 -24.73 -19.22 -25.87
C PRO A 55 -23.63 -19.92 -25.07
N LYS A 56 -22.90 -19.14 -24.27
CA LYS A 56 -21.99 -19.70 -23.27
C LYS A 56 -22.85 -20.55 -22.35
N ALA A 57 -22.43 -21.80 -22.09
CA ALA A 57 -23.11 -22.67 -21.15
C ALA A 57 -23.46 -21.88 -19.88
N PRO A 58 -24.67 -22.06 -19.30
CA PRO A 58 -25.04 -21.38 -18.07
C PRO A 58 -23.91 -21.56 -17.06
N PRO A 59 -23.51 -20.53 -16.32
CA PRO A 59 -22.70 -20.76 -15.14
C PRO A 59 -23.40 -21.85 -14.33
N GLU A 60 -22.63 -22.86 -13.94
CA GLU A 60 -23.02 -23.92 -13.03
C GLU A 60 -23.95 -23.33 -11.98
N ALA A 61 -25.15 -23.90 -11.85
CA ALA A 61 -26.25 -23.36 -11.07
C ALA A 61 -25.74 -22.66 -9.82
N GLU A 62 -26.04 -21.37 -9.67
CA GLU A 62 -25.81 -20.67 -8.41
C GLU A 62 -26.35 -21.56 -7.30
N ALA A 63 -25.47 -21.89 -6.35
CA ALA A 63 -25.85 -22.63 -5.15
C ALA A 63 -27.13 -21.98 -4.57
N PRO A 64 -28.08 -22.79 -4.05
CA PRO A 64 -29.36 -22.28 -3.58
C PRO A 64 -29.15 -21.06 -2.67
N PRO A 65 -30.03 -20.04 -2.77
CA PRO A 65 -29.86 -18.80 -2.01
C PRO A 65 -29.63 -19.16 -0.55
N GLN A 66 -28.47 -18.73 -0.02
CA GLN A 66 -28.12 -18.92 1.37
C GLN A 66 -29.28 -18.41 2.23
N PRO A 67 -29.70 -19.13 3.29
CA PRO A 67 -30.80 -18.70 4.12
C PRO A 67 -30.56 -17.25 4.57
N ALA A 68 -31.54 -16.39 4.31
CA ALA A 68 -31.57 -15.01 4.75
C ALA A 68 -31.56 -14.97 6.29
N GLY A 69 -30.37 -15.01 6.88
CA GLY A 69 -30.20 -15.15 8.33
C GLY A 69 -28.76 -15.05 8.81
N ALA A 70 -27.75 -15.37 7.99
CA ALA A 70 -26.37 -15.02 8.30
C ALA A 70 -26.09 -13.60 7.82
N ARG A 71 -26.19 -12.59 8.70
CA ARG A 71 -25.47 -11.33 8.47
C ARG A 71 -24.02 -11.72 8.22
N ARG A 72 -23.51 -11.50 7.01
CA ARG A 72 -22.06 -11.59 6.77
C ARG A 72 -21.42 -10.60 7.74
N GLU A 73 -20.66 -11.11 8.70
CA GLU A 73 -19.94 -10.25 9.62
C GLU A 73 -18.95 -9.41 8.81
N GLU A 74 -18.98 -8.09 9.01
CA GLU A 74 -18.00 -7.21 8.40
C GLU A 74 -16.60 -7.67 8.78
N PRO A 75 -15.65 -7.79 7.83
CA PRO A 75 -14.31 -8.27 8.15
C PRO A 75 -13.66 -7.41 9.22
N THR A 76 -12.86 -8.00 10.10
CA THR A 76 -12.15 -7.23 11.12
C THR A 76 -11.06 -6.33 10.51
N PHE A 77 -10.47 -5.43 11.32
CA PHE A 77 -9.37 -4.59 10.87
C PHE A 77 -8.20 -5.40 10.32
N MET A 78 -7.74 -6.43 11.06
CA MET A 78 -6.62 -7.25 10.60
C MET A 78 -7.00 -8.08 9.36
N SER A 79 -8.25 -8.54 9.27
CA SER A 79 -8.73 -9.25 8.09
C SER A 79 -8.73 -8.38 6.85
N ARG A 80 -9.26 -7.15 6.91
CA ARG A 80 -9.18 -6.20 5.78
C ARG A 80 -7.73 -5.89 5.40
N ARG A 81 -6.89 -5.67 6.40
CA ARG A 81 -5.47 -5.30 6.22
C ARG A 81 -4.66 -6.40 5.57
N TRP A 82 -4.89 -7.67 5.91
CA TRP A 82 -4.06 -8.80 5.46
C TRP A 82 -4.81 -9.85 4.62
N GLN A 83 -6.05 -9.55 4.23
CA GLN A 83 -6.93 -10.46 3.49
C GLN A 83 -7.00 -11.87 4.12
N LEU A 84 -7.26 -11.91 5.42
CA LEU A 84 -7.15 -13.14 6.21
C LEU A 84 -8.34 -14.08 6.02
N ASP A 85 -9.53 -13.51 5.82
CA ASP A 85 -10.80 -14.24 5.70
C ASP A 85 -11.33 -14.16 4.27
N ALA A 86 -12.21 -15.09 3.89
CA ALA A 86 -12.73 -15.19 2.52
C ALA A 86 -13.38 -13.90 2.02
N GLU A 87 -14.09 -13.20 2.90
CA GLU A 87 -14.80 -11.94 2.63
C GLU A 87 -13.86 -10.77 2.36
N SER A 88 -12.66 -10.81 2.94
CA SER A 88 -11.64 -9.76 2.79
C SER A 88 -10.74 -9.94 1.57
N ARG A 89 -10.79 -11.10 0.92
CA ARG A 89 -9.92 -11.43 -0.21
C ARG A 89 -10.39 -10.73 -1.47
N ARG A 90 -9.46 -9.98 -2.07
CA ARG A 90 -9.67 -9.31 -3.36
C ARG A 90 -9.26 -10.24 -4.50
N LYS A 91 -9.83 -10.03 -5.69
CA LYS A 91 -9.39 -10.69 -6.92
C LYS A 91 -7.93 -10.28 -7.24
N ARG A 92 -7.21 -11.13 -8.00
CA ARG A 92 -5.73 -11.10 -8.16
C ARG A 92 -5.16 -9.72 -8.53
N PHE A 93 -3.96 -9.42 -8.02
CA PHE A 93 -3.08 -8.26 -8.31
C PHE A 93 -3.57 -6.85 -7.93
N ALA A 94 -4.40 -6.72 -6.89
CA ALA A 94 -4.71 -5.40 -6.33
C ALA A 94 -3.53 -4.85 -5.50
N ILE A 95 -3.06 -3.65 -5.83
CA ILE A 95 -2.22 -2.85 -4.95
C ILE A 95 -3.08 -2.36 -3.78
N MET A 96 -2.56 -2.51 -2.56
CA MET A 96 -3.21 -2.12 -1.33
C MET A 96 -2.27 -1.30 -0.46
N SER A 97 -2.81 -0.53 0.48
CA SER A 97 -2.01 0.13 1.50
C SER A 97 -1.35 -0.89 2.43
N HIS A 98 -0.04 -0.76 2.63
CA HIS A 98 0.72 -1.60 3.55
C HIS A 98 0.76 -0.99 4.93
N ARG A 99 1.38 0.17 5.11
CA ARG A 99 1.29 1.05 6.29
C ARG A 99 0.44 2.27 5.94
N GLN A 100 0.31 3.22 6.85
CA GLN A 100 -0.41 4.47 6.63
C GLN A 100 0.19 5.23 5.44
N ASN A 101 -0.65 5.72 4.53
CA ASN A 101 -0.26 6.66 3.49
C ASN A 101 -0.67 8.06 3.92
N TYR A 102 0.28 8.97 4.11
CA TYR A 102 -0.01 10.30 4.65
C TYR A 102 0.95 11.37 4.15
N ILE A 103 0.51 12.62 4.27
CA ILE A 103 1.36 13.81 4.17
C ILE A 103 1.04 14.74 5.34
N LEU A 104 2.10 15.18 6.02
CA LEU A 104 2.10 16.22 7.05
C LEU A 104 2.79 17.44 6.42
N PRO A 105 2.03 18.41 5.87
CA PRO A 105 2.61 19.59 5.24
C PRO A 105 3.47 20.40 6.20
N TYR A 106 3.19 20.33 7.50
CA TYR A 106 4.00 20.97 8.52
C TYR A 106 4.29 20.00 9.66
N THR A 107 5.57 19.80 9.92
CA THR A 107 6.10 19.16 11.12
C THR A 107 7.16 20.05 11.72
N TYR A 108 7.35 19.99 13.03
CA TYR A 108 8.41 20.70 13.74
C TYR A 108 9.16 19.72 14.64
N ASN A 109 10.48 19.67 14.50
CA ASN A 109 11.36 18.87 15.35
C ASN A 109 12.05 19.74 16.39
N PHE A 110 11.76 19.52 17.67
CA PHE A 110 12.36 20.27 18.77
C PHE A 110 13.82 19.87 19.03
N HIS A 111 14.29 18.75 18.45
CA HIS A 111 15.64 18.23 18.56
C HIS A 111 16.10 17.72 17.19
N GLN A 112 16.21 18.63 16.22
CA GLN A 112 16.71 18.28 14.89
C GLN A 112 18.22 18.03 14.93
N GLU A 113 18.65 16.88 14.40
CA GLU A 113 20.04 16.66 14.06
C GLU A 113 20.38 17.51 12.83
N LYS A 114 21.32 18.44 13.00
CA LYS A 114 21.79 19.33 11.93
C LYS A 114 23.23 19.03 11.54
N ALA A 115 24.08 18.74 12.53
CA ALA A 115 25.52 18.65 12.36
C ALA A 115 25.97 17.63 11.29
N THR A 116 25.35 16.45 11.23
CA THR A 116 25.73 15.41 10.25
C THR A 116 25.39 15.86 8.84
N TYR A 117 24.21 16.45 8.64
CA TYR A 117 23.79 16.94 7.32
C TYR A 117 24.59 18.17 6.88
N GLU A 118 24.76 19.14 7.78
CA GLU A 118 25.49 20.39 7.52
C GLU A 118 26.99 20.12 7.30
N ALA A 119 27.57 19.10 7.95
CA ALA A 119 28.95 18.68 7.66
C ALA A 119 29.10 18.12 6.24
N ALA A 120 28.09 17.41 5.73
CA ALA A 120 28.08 16.89 4.36
C ALA A 120 27.72 17.96 3.32
N TYR A 121 26.97 18.98 3.72
CA TYR A 121 26.55 20.12 2.90
C TYR A 121 26.79 21.45 3.64
N PRO A 122 28.05 21.92 3.70
CA PRO A 122 28.44 23.07 4.53
C PRO A 122 27.73 24.39 4.21
N ASP A 123 27.22 24.50 2.98
CA ASP A 123 26.52 25.69 2.52
C ASP A 123 25.01 25.62 2.77
N VAL A 124 24.49 24.58 3.44
CA VAL A 124 23.05 24.40 3.70
C VAL A 124 22.80 24.41 5.19
N GLU A 125 21.97 25.34 5.68
CA GLU A 125 21.50 25.33 7.06
C GLU A 125 20.16 24.60 7.16
N ILE A 126 20.03 23.66 8.09
CA ILE A 126 18.81 22.86 8.26
C ILE A 126 17.80 23.57 9.17
N GLN A 127 16.57 23.66 8.68
CA GLN A 127 15.43 24.17 9.45
C GLN A 127 14.75 23.06 10.24
N ASP A 128 14.23 23.39 11.41
CA ASP A 128 13.51 22.46 12.29
C ASP A 128 12.13 22.07 11.76
N ALA A 129 11.58 22.88 10.83
CA ALA A 129 10.32 22.63 10.18
C ALA A 129 10.49 21.87 8.86
N GLU A 130 9.76 20.76 8.69
CA GLU A 130 9.81 19.92 7.49
C GLU A 130 8.40 19.49 7.06
N VAL A 131 8.21 19.25 5.76
CA VAL A 131 7.13 18.38 5.28
C VAL A 131 7.56 16.93 5.52
N LYS A 132 6.69 16.12 6.12
CA LYS A 132 6.90 14.68 6.31
C LYS A 132 5.82 13.91 5.57
N PHE A 133 6.17 12.92 4.77
CA PHE A 133 5.18 12.06 4.13
C PHE A 133 5.64 10.60 4.06
N GLN A 134 4.66 9.70 4.01
CA GLN A 134 4.89 8.27 3.84
C GLN A 134 4.00 7.72 2.73
N ILE A 135 4.61 6.94 1.85
CA ILE A 135 3.92 6.11 0.87
C ILE A 135 4.19 4.66 1.24
N SER A 136 3.16 3.84 1.36
CA SER A 136 3.30 2.46 1.77
C SER A 136 2.28 1.56 1.10
N LEU A 137 2.79 0.68 0.24
CA LEU A 137 2.00 -0.17 -0.64
C LEU A 137 2.40 -1.63 -0.47
N LYS A 138 1.47 -2.54 -0.73
CA LYS A 138 1.73 -3.98 -0.83
C LYS A 138 0.86 -4.62 -1.90
N MET A 139 1.32 -5.78 -2.35
CA MET A 139 0.55 -6.68 -3.20
C MET A 139 0.69 -8.11 -2.71
N LYS A 140 -0.40 -8.88 -2.81
CA LYS A 140 -0.36 -10.33 -2.62
C LYS A 140 0.14 -10.95 -3.92
N LEU A 141 1.27 -11.65 -3.86
CA LEU A 141 1.92 -12.30 -4.99
C LEU A 141 1.41 -13.72 -5.22
N TRP A 142 1.14 -14.44 -4.13
CA TRP A 142 0.69 -15.82 -4.17
C TRP A 142 -0.23 -16.07 -2.99
N ASP A 143 -1.47 -16.47 -3.26
CA ASP A 143 -2.42 -16.94 -2.27
C ASP A 143 -2.32 -18.45 -2.06
N ASP A 144 -2.48 -18.87 -0.80
CA ASP A 144 -2.60 -20.28 -0.40
C ASP A 144 -1.50 -21.18 -0.96
N ILE A 145 -0.25 -20.82 -0.68
CA ILE A 145 0.95 -21.51 -1.17
C ILE A 145 0.86 -23.00 -0.85
N VAL A 146 0.79 -23.82 -1.91
CA VAL A 146 0.66 -25.29 -1.84
C VAL A 146 -0.55 -25.73 -0.98
N GLY A 147 -1.65 -24.97 -1.02
CA GLY A 147 -2.89 -25.28 -0.30
C GLY A 147 -2.85 -25.01 1.21
N LEU A 148 -1.75 -24.45 1.72
CA LEU A 148 -1.62 -24.05 3.12
C LEU A 148 -2.23 -22.65 3.33
N PRO A 149 -2.62 -22.27 4.56
CA PRO A 149 -3.13 -20.93 4.84
C PRO A 149 -1.99 -19.89 4.94
N LEU A 150 -1.18 -19.83 3.88
CA LEU A 150 0.05 -19.07 3.77
C LEU A 150 0.02 -18.22 2.50
N ASP A 151 0.18 -16.91 2.65
CA ASP A 151 0.21 -15.97 1.53
C ASP A 151 1.59 -15.30 1.39
N LEU A 152 2.07 -15.16 0.16
CA LEU A 152 3.28 -14.37 -0.15
C LEU A 152 2.88 -12.93 -0.51
N TRP A 153 3.55 -11.97 0.12
CA TRP A 153 3.38 -10.55 -0.10
C TRP A 153 4.69 -9.89 -0.47
N ALA A 154 4.63 -8.92 -1.37
CA ALA A 154 5.66 -7.90 -1.53
C ALA A 154 5.10 -6.58 -1.02
N ALA A 155 5.91 -5.83 -0.29
CA ALA A 155 5.56 -4.51 0.22
C ALA A 155 6.71 -3.53 0.00
N TYR A 156 6.35 -2.25 0.00
CA TYR A 156 7.29 -1.15 -0.12
C TYR A 156 6.78 0.01 0.71
N THR A 157 7.64 0.55 1.57
CA THR A 157 7.39 1.78 2.32
C THR A 157 8.47 2.79 1.99
N GLN A 158 8.07 4.04 1.76
CA GLN A 158 8.95 5.19 1.64
C GLN A 158 8.57 6.23 2.68
N LEU A 159 9.53 6.70 3.47
CA LEU A 159 9.38 7.85 4.36
C LEU A 159 10.28 8.98 3.85
N SER A 160 9.74 10.19 3.70
CA SER A 160 10.53 11.34 3.23
C SER A 160 10.34 12.56 4.13
N LEU A 161 11.45 13.26 4.36
CA LEU A 161 11.58 14.50 5.12
C LEU A 161 12.12 15.59 4.21
N TRP A 162 11.29 16.60 3.99
CA TRP A 162 11.50 17.62 2.98
C TRP A 162 11.60 18.99 3.63
N GLN A 163 12.72 19.68 3.41
CA GLN A 163 12.98 21.05 3.82
C GLN A 163 12.19 22.04 2.94
N PHE A 164 10.88 21.83 2.77
CA PHE A 164 10.02 22.58 1.85
C PHE A 164 10.05 24.10 2.09
N TYR A 165 10.18 24.50 3.35
CA TYR A 165 10.21 25.90 3.76
C TYR A 165 11.59 26.55 3.59
N ASN A 166 12.62 25.74 3.36
CA ASN A 166 13.99 26.18 3.27
C ASN A 166 14.32 26.67 1.85
N ARG A 167 13.74 27.81 1.48
CA ARG A 167 13.83 28.37 0.13
C ARG A 167 15.22 28.89 -0.22
N ASP A 168 15.96 29.35 0.80
CA ASP A 168 17.33 29.87 0.63
C ASP A 168 18.28 28.79 0.09
N TYR A 169 17.98 27.51 0.36
CA TYR A 169 18.72 26.36 -0.14
C TYR A 169 17.96 25.51 -1.15
N SER A 170 16.99 26.09 -1.87
CA SER A 170 16.19 25.41 -2.92
C SER A 170 15.34 24.23 -2.42
N SER A 171 14.95 24.24 -1.14
CA SER A 171 14.00 23.32 -0.53
C SER A 171 14.36 21.83 -0.71
N PRO A 172 15.54 21.39 -0.23
CA PRO A 172 16.05 20.05 -0.49
C PRO A 172 15.29 18.98 0.31
N PHE A 173 15.29 17.74 -0.18
CA PHE A 173 14.99 16.60 0.69
C PHE A 173 16.16 16.37 1.64
N ARG A 174 15.90 16.43 2.94
CA ARG A 174 16.91 16.09 3.96
C ARG A 174 17.13 14.59 3.98
N GLU A 175 16.04 13.82 4.02
CA GLU A 175 16.11 12.36 4.14
C GLU A 175 14.98 11.67 3.38
N THR A 176 15.28 10.53 2.77
CA THR A 176 14.26 9.59 2.28
C THR A 176 14.71 8.19 2.66
N ASN A 177 13.83 7.38 3.27
CA ASN A 177 14.10 5.97 3.54
C ASN A 177 13.24 5.09 2.64
N TYR A 178 13.89 4.12 1.99
CA TYR A 178 13.30 3.12 1.11
C TYR A 178 13.29 1.79 1.87
N GLU A 179 12.12 1.19 2.04
CA GLU A 179 11.93 -0.02 2.85
C GLU A 179 11.10 -1.08 2.10
N PRO A 180 11.70 -1.82 1.16
CA PRO A 180 11.07 -2.99 0.55
C PRO A 180 11.04 -4.20 1.50
N GLU A 181 9.95 -4.97 1.43
CA GLU A 181 9.74 -6.18 2.24
C GLU A 181 9.18 -7.32 1.37
N VAL A 182 9.62 -8.55 1.65
CA VAL A 182 9.00 -9.78 1.15
C VAL A 182 8.56 -10.61 2.35
N LEU A 183 7.26 -10.89 2.43
CA LEU A 183 6.61 -11.37 3.65
C LEU A 183 5.79 -12.63 3.35
N LEU A 184 6.05 -13.69 4.09
CA LEU A 184 5.21 -14.88 4.18
C LEU A 184 4.26 -14.71 5.36
N ASN A 185 2.96 -14.70 5.09
CA ASN A 185 1.91 -14.44 6.07
C ASN A 185 1.09 -15.71 6.31
N TYR A 186 1.35 -16.38 7.43
CA TYR A 186 0.57 -17.52 7.89
C TYR A 186 -0.64 -17.02 8.67
N ARG A 187 -1.83 -17.42 8.23
CA ARG A 187 -3.09 -16.97 8.81
C ARG A 187 -3.42 -17.82 10.03
N THR A 188 -3.80 -17.17 11.12
CA THR A 188 -4.19 -17.80 12.37
C THR A 188 -5.59 -17.32 12.77
N ASN A 189 -6.23 -18.03 13.70
CA ASN A 189 -7.51 -17.60 14.26
C ASN A 189 -7.73 -18.20 15.64
N THR A 190 -6.77 -17.98 16.55
CA THR A 190 -6.75 -18.63 17.87
C THR A 190 -7.05 -17.61 18.95
N ASP A 191 -8.01 -17.91 19.82
CA ASP A 191 -8.27 -17.11 21.03
C ASP A 191 -7.21 -17.44 22.09
N LEU A 192 -6.43 -16.43 22.48
CA LEU A 192 -5.38 -16.55 23.47
C LEU A 192 -5.97 -16.17 24.83
N PHE A 193 -6.35 -17.19 25.60
CA PHE A 193 -6.85 -17.09 26.97
C PHE A 193 -8.07 -16.17 27.13
N GLY A 194 -8.88 -15.98 26.08
CA GLY A 194 -10.06 -15.09 26.08
C GLY A 194 -9.74 -13.60 25.99
N LEU A 195 -8.46 -13.22 25.90
CA LEU A 195 -7.99 -11.83 25.95
C LEU A 195 -7.82 -11.25 24.54
N LEU A 196 -7.08 -11.95 23.69
CA LEU A 196 -6.70 -11.49 22.34
C LEU A 196 -6.83 -12.64 21.36
N ARG A 197 -7.29 -12.34 20.14
CA ARG A 197 -7.30 -13.29 19.04
C ARG A 197 -6.06 -13.11 18.19
N SER A 198 -5.26 -14.16 18.03
CA SER A 198 -4.19 -14.19 17.03
C SER A 198 -4.81 -14.30 15.63
N ARG A 199 -4.34 -13.45 14.71
CA ARG A 199 -4.87 -13.34 13.34
C ARG A 199 -3.85 -13.67 12.27
N PHE A 200 -2.57 -13.39 12.52
CA PHE A 200 -1.50 -13.86 11.65
C PHE A 200 -0.17 -13.99 12.39
N ILE A 201 0.69 -14.83 11.83
CA ILE A 201 2.13 -14.86 12.06
C ILE A 201 2.79 -14.62 10.71
N GLN A 202 3.70 -13.66 10.64
CA GLN A 202 4.34 -13.25 9.42
C GLN A 202 5.84 -13.29 9.58
N VAL A 203 6.55 -13.87 8.62
CA VAL A 203 8.02 -13.89 8.59
C VAL A 203 8.49 -13.37 7.24
N GLY A 204 9.66 -12.75 7.19
CA GLY A 204 10.13 -12.23 5.91
C GLY A 204 11.49 -11.57 5.95
N LEU A 205 11.84 -11.01 4.80
CA LEU A 205 13.04 -10.20 4.62
C LEU A 205 12.63 -8.75 4.46
N ASN A 206 13.40 -7.87 5.08
CA ASN A 206 13.21 -6.44 5.03
C ASN A 206 14.58 -5.81 4.79
N HIS A 207 14.65 -4.94 3.78
CA HIS A 207 15.77 -4.05 3.56
C HIS A 207 15.31 -2.64 3.86
N GLN A 208 16.15 -1.84 4.50
CA GLN A 208 15.89 -0.41 4.66
C GLN A 208 17.19 0.36 4.39
N SER A 209 17.13 1.34 3.50
CA SER A 209 18.25 2.23 3.23
C SER A 209 17.76 3.64 2.92
N ASN A 210 18.65 4.63 3.01
CA ASN A 210 18.30 6.00 2.65
C ASN A 210 18.72 6.41 1.23
N GLY A 211 19.38 5.51 0.49
CA GLY A 211 19.80 5.74 -0.89
C GLY A 211 20.82 6.89 -1.05
N ARG A 212 21.53 7.24 0.02
CA ARG A 212 22.61 8.24 0.01
C ARG A 212 23.96 7.57 -0.22
N SER A 213 24.95 8.38 -0.58
CA SER A 213 26.36 8.00 -0.55
C SER A 213 27.00 8.42 0.77
N GLU A 214 28.17 7.87 1.09
CA GLU A 214 29.00 8.33 2.20
C GLU A 214 29.23 9.86 2.16
N PRO A 215 29.24 10.56 3.31
CA PRO A 215 29.15 10.04 4.68
C PRO A 215 27.72 9.87 5.23
N LEU A 216 26.70 10.15 4.39
CA LEU A 216 25.28 10.13 4.79
C LEU A 216 24.61 8.78 4.52
N SER A 217 25.30 7.82 3.91
CA SER A 217 24.75 6.49 3.65
C SER A 217 24.28 5.86 4.94
N ARG A 218 23.07 5.31 4.95
CA ARG A 218 22.56 4.48 6.05
C ARG A 218 21.79 3.33 5.45
N SER A 219 22.06 2.12 5.95
CA SER A 219 21.40 0.92 5.48
C SER A 219 21.48 -0.22 6.49
N TRP A 220 20.53 -1.14 6.42
CA TRP A 220 20.55 -2.40 7.16
C TRP A 220 19.56 -3.39 6.57
N ASN A 221 19.84 -4.67 6.80
CA ASN A 221 19.04 -5.79 6.34
C ASN A 221 18.52 -6.59 7.55
N ARG A 222 17.28 -7.09 7.48
CA ARG A 222 16.60 -7.73 8.59
C ARG A 222 15.84 -8.98 8.15
N VAL A 223 15.91 -10.01 8.99
CA VAL A 223 14.88 -11.06 9.05
C VAL A 223 13.83 -10.59 10.05
N VAL A 224 12.57 -10.54 9.64
CA VAL A 224 11.47 -10.06 10.48
C VAL A 224 10.52 -11.19 10.88
N ALA A 225 9.94 -11.07 12.07
CA ALA A 225 8.81 -11.87 12.51
C ALA A 225 7.76 -10.94 13.15
N ASN A 226 6.55 -10.93 12.59
CA ASN A 226 5.46 -10.06 13.00
C ASN A 226 4.24 -10.89 13.44
N PHE A 227 3.57 -10.44 14.49
CA PHE A 227 2.44 -11.14 15.10
C PHE A 227 1.26 -10.17 15.20
N GLY A 228 0.13 -10.54 14.61
CA GLY A 228 -1.09 -9.73 14.61
C GLY A 228 -2.13 -10.24 15.58
N PHE A 229 -2.67 -9.33 16.39
CA PHE A 229 -3.69 -9.61 17.40
C PHE A 229 -4.84 -8.61 17.31
N GLU A 230 -6.05 -9.05 17.65
CA GLU A 230 -7.21 -8.14 17.76
C GLU A 230 -8.24 -8.61 18.79
N ARG A 231 -9.05 -7.65 19.27
CA ARG A 231 -10.22 -7.87 20.12
C ARG A 231 -11.21 -6.72 19.94
N GLY A 232 -12.33 -6.98 19.27
CA GLY A 232 -13.29 -5.93 18.94
C GLY A 232 -12.64 -4.84 18.06
N VAL A 233 -12.68 -3.58 18.52
CA VAL A 233 -12.04 -2.46 17.82
C VAL A 233 -10.55 -2.30 18.13
N PHE A 234 -10.05 -2.99 19.16
CA PHE A 234 -8.65 -2.96 19.52
C PHE A 234 -7.84 -3.90 18.63
N ASN A 235 -6.66 -3.45 18.20
CA ASN A 235 -5.71 -4.25 17.47
C ASN A 235 -4.28 -4.00 17.97
N ALA A 236 -3.43 -5.00 17.86
CA ALA A 236 -2.02 -4.90 18.20
C ALA A 236 -1.17 -5.67 17.18
N GLN A 237 0.01 -5.16 16.89
CA GLN A 237 1.00 -5.82 16.05
C GLN A 237 2.36 -5.73 16.72
N LEU A 238 2.89 -6.89 17.13
CA LEU A 238 4.27 -7.00 17.56
C LEU A 238 5.13 -7.25 16.32
N LYS A 239 6.06 -6.35 16.03
CA LYS A 239 7.07 -6.52 14.98
C LYS A 239 8.40 -6.78 15.64
N THR A 240 9.07 -7.85 15.25
CA THR A 240 10.41 -8.21 15.75
C THR A 240 11.35 -8.42 14.59
N TRP A 241 12.64 -8.24 14.83
CA TRP A 241 13.65 -8.42 13.80
C TRP A 241 14.99 -8.86 14.38
N ILE A 242 15.73 -9.54 13.52
CA ILE A 242 17.15 -9.83 13.71
C ILE A 242 17.88 -9.17 12.55
N ARG A 243 18.89 -8.36 12.87
CA ARG A 243 19.77 -7.73 11.88
C ARG A 243 20.60 -8.81 11.20
N ILE A 244 20.65 -8.77 9.87
CA ILE A 244 21.60 -9.54 9.07
C ILE A 244 22.93 -8.77 9.09
N PRO A 245 24.03 -9.37 9.59
CA PRO A 245 25.32 -8.68 9.69
C PRO A 245 25.90 -8.29 8.34
N GLU A 246 26.57 -7.15 8.30
CA GLU A 246 27.33 -6.65 7.17
C GLU A 246 28.83 -6.65 7.52
N SER A 247 29.70 -6.70 6.52
CA SER A 247 31.15 -6.58 6.75
C SER A 247 31.47 -5.20 7.32
N ALA A 248 32.43 -5.09 8.24
CA ALA A 248 32.74 -3.84 8.92
C ALA A 248 33.06 -2.66 7.98
N ASP A 249 33.68 -2.93 6.82
CA ASP A 249 34.03 -1.91 5.83
C ASP A 249 32.83 -1.42 5.00
N ASN A 250 31.69 -2.10 5.07
CA ASN A 250 30.45 -1.79 4.35
C ASN A 250 29.25 -1.61 5.31
N ASP A 251 29.52 -1.37 6.60
CA ASP A 251 28.47 -1.22 7.61
C ASP A 251 28.36 0.25 8.04
N ASP A 252 27.46 0.96 7.35
CA ASP A 252 27.21 2.39 7.50
C ASP A 252 26.74 2.81 8.90
N ASN A 253 26.20 1.87 9.69
CA ASN A 253 25.58 2.13 10.99
C ASN A 253 25.68 0.90 11.90
N ARG A 254 26.92 0.55 12.24
CA ARG A 254 27.29 -0.65 13.02
C ARG A 254 26.51 -0.81 14.32
N ASP A 255 26.21 0.29 14.98
CA ASP A 255 25.58 0.35 16.28
C ASP A 255 24.05 0.54 16.22
N ILE A 256 23.39 0.44 15.05
CA ILE A 256 21.95 0.70 14.88
C ILE A 256 21.04 -0.10 15.83
N THR A 257 21.40 -1.34 16.16
CA THR A 257 20.66 -2.18 17.12
C THR A 257 20.74 -1.66 18.56
N SER A 258 21.75 -0.85 18.88
CA SER A 258 21.87 -0.16 20.16
C SER A 258 20.83 0.96 20.34
N TYR A 259 20.13 1.35 19.28
CA TYR A 259 19.09 2.39 19.29
C TYR A 259 17.72 1.81 18.97
N LEU A 260 17.60 1.07 17.86
CA LEU A 260 16.32 0.54 17.39
C LEU A 260 15.94 -0.78 18.07
N GLY A 261 16.90 -1.49 18.67
CA GLY A 261 16.62 -2.74 19.34
C GLY A 261 16.24 -3.87 18.40
N TYR A 262 15.32 -4.71 18.88
CA TYR A 262 14.94 -5.98 18.27
C TYR A 262 13.45 -6.08 17.94
N GLY A 263 12.68 -5.02 18.19
CA GLY A 263 11.27 -4.99 17.89
C GLY A 263 10.55 -3.72 18.34
N GLU A 264 9.33 -3.56 17.85
CA GLU A 264 8.38 -2.51 18.21
C GLU A 264 6.97 -3.09 18.32
N LEU A 265 6.17 -2.52 19.22
CA LEU A 265 4.77 -2.85 19.42
C LEU A 265 3.90 -1.71 18.91
N TRP A 266 3.04 -2.02 17.95
CA TRP A 266 1.95 -1.15 17.53
C TRP A 266 0.65 -1.56 18.21
N MET A 267 -0.10 -0.58 18.69
CA MET A 267 -1.44 -0.75 19.24
C MET A 267 -2.37 0.28 18.64
N GLY A 268 -3.60 -0.12 18.34
CA GLY A 268 -4.61 0.77 17.76
C GLY A 268 -5.99 0.51 18.30
N THR A 269 -6.81 1.55 18.39
CA THR A 269 -8.22 1.45 18.77
C THR A 269 -9.04 2.56 18.11
N VAL A 270 -10.36 2.38 18.14
CA VAL A 270 -11.33 3.38 17.66
C VAL A 270 -12.14 3.89 18.84
N TRP A 271 -12.21 5.21 18.97
CA TRP A 271 -13.04 5.90 19.96
C TRP A 271 -13.94 6.92 19.25
N ARG A 272 -15.23 6.59 19.13
CA ARG A 272 -16.17 7.33 18.26
C ARG A 272 -15.64 7.35 16.82
N ASP A 273 -15.44 8.53 16.24
CA ASP A 273 -14.88 8.72 14.91
C ASP A 273 -13.35 8.89 14.92
N PHE A 274 -12.71 8.80 16.09
CA PHE A 274 -11.26 8.94 16.21
C PHE A 274 -10.57 7.58 16.18
N HIS A 275 -9.54 7.47 15.35
CA HIS A 275 -8.61 6.36 15.37
C HIS A 275 -7.35 6.78 16.12
N LEU A 276 -6.98 5.99 17.11
CA LEU A 276 -5.82 6.20 17.95
C LEU A 276 -4.82 5.08 17.68
N ALA A 277 -3.54 5.41 17.48
CA ALA A 277 -2.48 4.42 17.46
C ALA A 277 -1.26 4.86 18.27
N LEU A 278 -0.58 3.87 18.84
CA LEU A 278 0.64 4.03 19.62
C LEU A 278 1.67 2.99 19.16
N MET A 279 2.86 3.46 18.80
CA MET A 279 4.04 2.62 18.64
C MET A 279 4.93 2.78 19.87
N LEU A 280 5.47 1.66 20.37
CA LEU A 280 6.50 1.62 21.39
C LEU A 280 7.68 0.77 20.89
N ARG A 281 8.89 1.29 21.01
CA ARG A 281 10.13 0.60 20.64
C ARG A 281 11.16 0.72 21.75
N ASN A 282 11.91 -0.34 22.01
CA ASN A 282 12.98 -0.35 23.01
C ASN A 282 14.13 -1.26 22.60
N ASN A 283 15.36 -0.89 22.95
CA ASN A 283 16.54 -1.69 22.70
C ASN A 283 16.76 -2.85 23.70
N LEU A 284 15.95 -2.90 24.76
CA LEU A 284 15.97 -3.93 25.82
C LEU A 284 17.33 -4.06 26.52
N ARG A 285 18.11 -2.97 26.54
CA ARG A 285 19.34 -2.90 27.31
C ARG A 285 19.02 -2.43 28.72
N PHE A 286 19.44 -3.20 29.73
CA PHE A 286 19.16 -2.96 31.15
C PHE A 286 20.41 -2.57 31.94
N ASP A 287 21.51 -2.28 31.25
CA ASP A 287 22.86 -1.99 31.76
C ASP A 287 23.16 -0.49 31.87
N GLY A 288 22.16 0.37 31.64
CA GLY A 288 22.29 1.84 31.67
C GLY A 288 22.22 2.50 30.29
N ASP A 289 22.40 1.73 29.21
CA ASP A 289 22.33 2.23 27.82
C ASP A 289 20.95 1.99 27.17
N ASN A 290 19.88 2.12 27.95
CA ASN A 290 18.52 1.91 27.42
C ASN A 290 18.13 3.05 26.47
N ARG A 291 17.64 2.68 25.29
CA ARG A 291 17.12 3.61 24.28
C ARG A 291 15.79 3.09 23.76
N GLY A 292 14.93 4.01 23.38
CA GLY A 292 13.62 3.67 22.86
C GLY A 292 12.99 4.80 22.06
N ALA A 293 11.77 4.54 21.60
CA ALA A 293 10.95 5.51 20.93
C ALA A 293 9.47 5.25 21.18
N MET A 294 8.67 6.29 21.06
CA MET A 294 7.22 6.21 20.98
C MET A 294 6.70 7.07 19.84
N GLN A 295 5.62 6.62 19.22
CA GLN A 295 4.88 7.41 18.23
C GLN A 295 3.39 7.35 18.56
N PHE A 296 2.77 8.50 18.76
CA PHE A 296 1.34 8.62 18.90
C PHE A 296 0.72 9.15 17.60
N GLU A 297 -0.40 8.57 17.23
CA GLU A 297 -1.15 8.91 16.03
C GLU A 297 -2.62 9.11 16.36
N LEU A 298 -3.19 10.20 15.86
CA LEU A 298 -4.61 10.50 15.92
C LEU A 298 -5.10 10.76 14.49
N SER A 299 -6.16 10.07 14.07
CA SER A 299 -6.85 10.41 12.83
C SER A 299 -8.37 10.46 13.00
N PHE A 300 -9.02 11.26 12.16
CA PHE A 300 -10.47 11.48 12.19
C PHE A 300 -10.98 11.78 10.77
N PRO A 301 -12.24 11.44 10.43
CA PRO A 301 -12.82 11.76 9.13
C PRO A 301 -12.71 13.24 8.81
N LEU A 302 -12.19 13.57 7.63
CA LEU A 302 -12.11 14.95 7.14
C LEU A 302 -12.95 15.12 5.87
N ILE A 303 -12.70 14.28 4.87
CA ILE A 303 -13.52 14.15 3.65
C ILE A 303 -13.65 12.66 3.30
N GLU A 304 -14.44 12.34 2.28
CA GLU A 304 -14.82 10.95 1.94
C GLU A 304 -13.63 9.97 1.87
N HIS A 305 -12.51 10.41 1.31
CA HIS A 305 -11.32 9.57 1.07
C HIS A 305 -10.08 9.97 1.89
N LEU A 306 -10.17 11.01 2.73
CA LEU A 306 -9.05 11.47 3.56
C LEU A 306 -9.48 11.69 5.01
N ASN A 307 -8.62 11.26 5.92
CA ASN A 307 -8.72 11.60 7.33
C ASN A 307 -7.78 12.76 7.65
N GLY A 308 -8.19 13.64 8.56
CA GLY A 308 -7.27 14.52 9.27
C GLY A 308 -6.33 13.68 10.11
N TYR A 309 -5.06 14.07 10.22
CA TYR A 309 -4.02 13.25 10.82
C TYR A 309 -3.05 14.09 11.63
N ILE A 310 -2.81 13.68 12.88
CA ILE A 310 -1.82 14.27 13.78
C ILE A 310 -0.89 13.15 14.22
N GLN A 311 0.41 13.45 14.19
CA GLN A 311 1.46 12.52 14.59
C GLN A 311 2.41 13.20 15.56
N TYR A 312 2.79 12.49 16.62
CA TYR A 312 3.83 12.89 17.55
C TYR A 312 4.84 11.75 17.70
N PHE A 313 6.11 12.02 17.48
CA PHE A 313 7.21 11.06 17.65
C PHE A 313 8.18 11.59 18.71
N ALA A 314 8.63 10.72 19.61
CA ALA A 314 9.69 11.02 20.57
C ALA A 314 10.59 9.80 20.76
N GLY A 315 11.89 9.94 20.53
CA GLY A 315 12.88 8.88 20.72
C GLY A 315 13.91 8.79 19.60
N TYR A 316 14.55 7.63 19.47
CA TYR A 316 15.59 7.38 18.47
C TYR A 316 15.05 6.71 17.22
N GLY A 317 15.61 7.01 16.04
CA GLY A 317 15.29 6.33 14.79
C GLY A 317 13.93 6.62 14.19
N GLU A 318 13.54 7.90 14.17
CA GLU A 318 12.42 8.35 13.33
C GLU A 318 12.71 8.10 11.85
N SER A 319 13.96 8.36 11.45
CA SER A 319 14.53 8.10 10.13
C SER A 319 15.88 7.39 10.27
N LEU A 320 16.43 6.87 9.18
CA LEU A 320 17.75 6.23 9.21
C LEU A 320 18.88 7.22 9.48
N ILE A 321 18.88 8.41 8.89
CA ILE A 321 19.92 9.41 9.20
C ILE A 321 19.87 9.83 10.68
N ASP A 322 18.66 9.86 11.27
CA ASP A 322 18.45 10.22 12.67
C ASP A 322 18.48 9.00 13.62
N TYR A 323 19.00 7.83 13.20
CA TYR A 323 18.90 6.58 13.98
C TYR A 323 19.51 6.67 15.38
N ASN A 324 20.62 7.40 15.49
CA ASN A 324 21.37 7.60 16.73
C ASN A 324 21.11 8.97 17.36
N HIS A 325 20.15 9.74 16.86
CA HIS A 325 19.76 11.04 17.41
C HIS A 325 18.38 10.97 18.05
N PHE A 326 18.24 11.60 19.22
CA PHE A 326 16.93 11.73 19.85
C PHE A 326 16.11 12.78 19.10
N THR A 327 14.99 12.36 18.54
CA THR A 327 14.04 13.21 17.81
C THR A 327 12.80 13.45 18.65
N ASN A 328 12.27 14.67 18.59
CA ASN A 328 10.99 15.03 19.19
C ASN A 328 10.21 15.85 18.17
N ARG A 329 9.25 15.23 17.49
CA ARG A 329 8.56 15.83 16.36
C ARG A 329 7.06 15.77 16.52
N ILE A 330 6.40 16.88 16.23
CA ILE A 330 4.94 16.95 16.06
C ILE A 330 4.61 17.37 14.64
N GLY A 331 3.55 16.83 14.08
CA GLY A 331 3.07 17.17 12.74
C GLY A 331 1.58 17.00 12.58
N ALA A 332 1.02 17.75 11.64
CA ALA A 332 -0.40 17.68 11.28
C ALA A 332 -0.57 17.72 9.76
N GLY A 333 -1.58 17.01 9.27
CA GLY A 333 -1.89 16.92 7.85
C GLY A 333 -3.04 15.96 7.56
N VAL A 334 -2.89 15.18 6.50
CA VAL A 334 -3.93 14.26 6.01
C VAL A 334 -3.36 12.87 5.77
N MET A 335 -4.19 11.86 5.95
CA MET A 335 -3.89 10.48 5.59
C MET A 335 -4.99 9.89 4.70
N VAL A 336 -4.62 8.96 3.83
CA VAL A 336 -5.58 8.20 3.02
C VAL A 336 -6.47 7.38 3.94
N LYS A 337 -7.79 7.47 3.71
CA LYS A 337 -8.76 6.64 4.41
C LYS A 337 -8.74 5.24 3.80
N ASP A 338 -8.05 4.31 4.47
CA ASP A 338 -7.87 2.96 3.95
C ASP A 338 -8.93 1.94 4.42
N TRP A 339 -9.87 2.32 5.32
CA TRP A 339 -10.89 1.42 5.87
C TRP A 339 -12.06 2.15 6.55
#